data_AF-A0A8T6SNB6-F1
#
_entry.id   AF-A0A8T6SNB6-F1
#
_cell.length_a   1.000
_cell.length_b   1.000
_cell.length_c   1.000
_cell.angle_alpha   90.00
_cell.angle_beta   90.00
_cell.angle_gamma   90.00
#
_symmetry.space_group_name_H-M   'P 1'
#
loop_
_entity.id
_entity.type
_entity.pdbx_description
1 polymer ?
#
loop_
_entity_poly.entity_id
_entity_poly.type
_entity_poly.pdbx_seq_one_letter_code
_entity_poly.pdbx_strand_id
1 'polypeptide(L)'
;MNTMGYFSNELSKEEKAFFLDSLQKYKNGILPFSVNISILRLWIEKYKEDYLLKQTFFEPYPQELMDIDAMTVYCDGKDYWK
;
A
#
# COMPACT_ATOMS: atom_id res chain seq x y z
N MET A 1 -3.12 -9.04 11.51
CA MET A 1 -2.41 -7.94 12.18
C MET A 1 -2.56 -6.69 11.34
N ASN A 2 -2.88 -5.53 11.91
CA ASN A 2 -3.20 -4.30 11.16
C ASN A 2 -2.03 -3.31 11.24
N THR A 3 -1.40 -3.06 10.10
CA THR A 3 -0.22 -2.21 9.96
C THR A 3 -0.53 -0.74 10.21
N MET A 4 -1.76 -0.29 9.91
CA MET A 4 -2.21 1.06 10.25
C MET A 4 -2.39 1.26 11.76
N GLY A 5 -2.74 0.19 12.50
CA GLY A 5 -2.83 0.24 13.95
C GLY A 5 -1.46 0.47 14.61
N TYR A 6 -0.40 -0.08 14.01
CA TYR A 6 0.98 0.06 14.48
C TYR A 6 1.45 1.52 14.52
N PHE A 7 1.15 2.28 13.46
CA PHE A 7 1.55 3.68 13.33
C PHE A 7 0.52 4.68 13.87
N SER A 8 -0.53 4.19 14.53
CA SER A 8 -1.65 5.04 14.96
C SER A 8 -1.27 6.14 15.95
N ASN A 9 -0.20 5.96 16.74
CA ASN A 9 0.29 6.97 17.67
C ASN A 9 1.30 7.94 17.03
N GLU A 10 2.04 7.49 16.02
CA GLU A 10 3.12 8.25 15.37
C GLU A 10 2.63 9.11 14.21
N LEU A 11 1.52 8.73 13.57
CA LEU A 11 1.01 9.43 12.39
C LEU A 11 0.19 10.67 12.76
N SER A 12 0.44 11.75 12.02
CA SER A 12 -0.36 12.96 12.06
C SER A 12 -1.79 12.69 11.58
N LYS A 13 -2.72 13.58 11.93
CA LYS A 13 -4.11 13.48 11.48
C LYS A 13 -4.20 13.57 9.94
N GLU A 14 -3.35 14.40 9.35
CA GLU A 14 -3.24 14.63 7.91
C GLU A 14 -2.69 13.39 7.20
N GLU A 15 -1.64 12.76 7.73
CA GLU A 15 -1.08 11.51 7.18
C GLU A 15 -2.11 10.37 7.19
N LYS A 16 -2.89 10.24 8.27
CA LYS A 16 -3.98 9.26 8.35
C LYS A 16 -5.08 9.55 7.33
N ALA A 17 -5.50 10.81 7.20
CA ALA A 17 -6.52 11.21 6.24
C ALA A 17 -6.08 10.94 4.80
N PHE A 18 -4.82 11.22 4.47
CA PHE A 18 -4.23 10.93 3.17
C PHE A 18 -4.28 9.44 2.82
N PHE A 19 -3.90 8.57 3.76
CA PHE A 19 -3.95 7.13 3.52
C PHE A 19 -5.39 6.61 3.40
N LEU A 20 -6.33 7.13 4.19
CA LEU A 20 -7.74 6.76 4.06
C LEU A 20 -8.33 7.19 2.71
N ASP A 21 -7.96 8.36 2.20
CA ASP A 21 -8.35 8.81 0.85
C ASP A 21 -7.76 7.90 -0.25
N SER A 22 -6.49 7.52 -0.11
CA SER A 22 -5.84 6.53 -0.98
C SER A 22 -6.56 5.17 -0.97
N LEU A 23 -6.96 4.69 0.20
CA LEU A 23 -7.76 3.47 0.36
C LEU A 23 -9.12 3.59 -0.33
N GLN A 24 -9.78 4.74 -0.20
CA GLN A 24 -11.06 4.98 -0.87
C GLN A 24 -10.92 4.99 -2.39
N LYS A 25 -9.84 5.60 -2.90
CA LYS A 25 -9.51 5.59 -4.34
C LYS A 25 -9.22 4.18 -4.85
N TYR A 26 -8.52 3.36 -4.06
CA TYR A 26 -8.32 1.94 -4.38
C TYR A 26 -9.65 1.18 -4.42
N LYS A 27 -10.52 1.37 -3.42
CA LYS A 27 -11.84 0.75 -3.38
C LYS A 27 -12.71 1.14 -4.58
N ASN A 28 -12.54 2.36 -5.08
CA ASN A 28 -13.23 2.88 -6.26
C ASN A 28 -12.56 2.46 -7.59
N GLY A 29 -11.47 1.68 -7.56
CA GLY A 29 -10.73 1.24 -8.75
C GLY A 29 -9.88 2.33 -9.42
N ILE A 30 -9.71 3.49 -8.77
CA ILE A 30 -8.98 4.65 -9.32
C ILE A 30 -7.46 4.47 -9.18
N LEU A 31 -7.03 3.85 -8.08
CA LEU A 31 -5.61 3.62 -7.78
C LEU A 31 -5.35 2.13 -7.54
N PRO A 32 -4.18 1.60 -7.94
CA PRO A 32 -3.81 0.24 -7.61
C PRO A 32 -3.45 0.11 -6.13
N PHE A 33 -3.54 -1.12 -5.61
CA PHE A 33 -3.21 -1.42 -4.21
C PHE A 33 -1.73 -1.15 -3.89
N SER A 34 -0.84 -1.21 -4.89
CA SER A 34 0.58 -0.91 -4.75
C SER A 34 0.85 0.48 -4.17
N VAL A 35 0.00 1.48 -4.46
CA VAL A 35 0.13 2.82 -3.87
C VAL A 35 -0.02 2.78 -2.35
N ASN A 36 -1.01 2.05 -1.85
CA ASN A 36 -1.22 1.90 -0.40
C ASN A 36 -0.04 1.17 0.25
N ILE A 37 0.51 0.15 -0.41
CA ILE A 37 1.70 -0.57 0.07
C ILE A 37 2.93 0.35 0.12
N SER A 38 3.14 1.18 -0.90
CA SER A 38 4.24 2.15 -0.92
C SER A 38 4.15 3.18 0.21
N ILE A 39 2.94 3.68 0.52
CA ILE A 39 2.73 4.59 1.66
C ILE A 39 3.09 3.90 2.98
N LEU A 40 2.65 2.66 3.17
CA LEU A 40 2.98 1.88 4.37
C LEU A 40 4.48 1.62 4.48
N ARG A 41 5.16 1.26 3.38
CA ARG A 41 6.61 1.10 3.34
C ARG A 41 7.36 2.37 3.74
N LEU A 42 6.92 3.52 3.24
CA LEU A 42 7.51 4.81 3.62
C LEU A 42 7.47 5.02 5.14
N TRP A 43 6.36 4.68 5.79
CA TRP A 43 6.25 4.78 7.25
C TRP A 43 7.08 3.75 7.99
N ILE A 44 7.13 2.51 7.49
CA ILE A 44 7.97 1.45 8.06
C ILE A 44 9.45 1.86 8.05
N GLU A 45 9.94 2.42 6.94
CA GLU A 45 11.30 2.95 6.80
C GLU A 45 11.53 4.18 7.70
N LYS A 46 10.57 5.12 7.73
CA LYS A 46 10.64 6.36 8.53
C LYS A 46 10.77 6.07 10.02
N TYR A 47 9.98 5.12 10.53
CA TYR A 47 9.95 4.77 11.96
C TYR A 47 10.87 3.60 12.33
N LYS A 48 11.56 3.00 11.34
CA LYS A 48 12.49 1.87 11.51
C LYS A 48 11.89 0.68 12.27
N GLU A 49 10.67 0.31 11.89
CA GLU A 49 9.96 -0.82 12.49
C GLU A 49 10.48 -2.15 11.90
N ASP A 50 11.54 -2.70 12.51
CA ASP A 50 12.21 -3.95 12.09
C ASP A 50 11.27 -5.14 11.92
N TYR A 51 10.22 -5.20 12.75
CA TYR A 51 9.24 -6.26 12.70
C TYR A 51 8.40 -6.20 11.41
N LEU A 52 8.05 -5.00 10.96
CA LEU A 52 7.27 -4.79 9.73
C LEU A 52 8.16 -4.90 8.48
N LEU A 53 9.42 -4.46 8.55
CA LEU A 53 10.40 -4.60 7.47
C LEU A 53 10.62 -6.06 7.05
N LYS A 54 10.58 -6.99 8.01
CA LYS A 54 10.78 -8.43 7.74
C LYS A 54 9.56 -9.13 7.16
N GLN A 55 8.42 -8.45 6.99
CA GLN A 55 7.22 -9.08 6.46
C GLN A 55 7.24 -9.13 4.94
N THR A 56 7.19 -10.35 4.41
CA THR A 56 7.04 -10.64 2.98
C THR A 56 5.77 -10.01 2.38
N PHE A 57 4.80 -9.60 3.18
CA PHE A 57 3.60 -8.90 2.70
C PHE A 57 3.94 -7.58 1.97
N PHE A 58 4.94 -6.84 2.45
CA PHE A 58 5.33 -5.56 1.84
C PHE A 58 6.25 -5.76 0.64
N GLU A 59 7.01 -6.85 0.62
CA GLU A 59 7.94 -7.24 -0.45
C GLU A 59 7.69 -8.70 -0.86
N PRO A 60 6.59 -8.99 -1.57
CA PRO A 60 6.26 -10.37 -1.91
C PRO A 60 7.19 -10.93 -2.99
N TYR A 61 7.65 -10.07 -3.90
CA TYR A 61 8.49 -10.46 -5.03
C TYR A 61 9.64 -9.46 -5.22
N PRO A 62 10.76 -9.92 -5.79
CA PRO A 62 11.84 -9.05 -6.25
C PRO A 62 11.32 -7.94 -7.17
N GLN A 63 11.92 -6.76 -7.09
CA GLN A 63 11.56 -5.61 -7.92
C GLN A 63 11.58 -5.90 -9.42
N GLU A 64 12.48 -6.77 -9.87
CA GLU A 64 12.65 -7.20 -11.26
C GLU A 64 11.42 -7.91 -11.83
N LEU A 65 10.54 -8.44 -10.98
CA LEU A 65 9.30 -9.13 -11.36
C LEU A 65 8.06 -8.25 -11.22
N MET A 66 8.21 -7.00 -10.77
CA MET A 66 7.10 -6.06 -10.63
C MET A 66 6.91 -5.28 -11.93
N ASP A 67 6.06 -5.79 -12.82
CA ASP A 67 5.63 -5.07 -14.02
C ASP A 67 4.67 -3.93 -13.67
N ILE A 68 5.23 -2.72 -13.51
CA ILE A 68 4.47 -1.49 -13.19
C ILE A 68 3.50 -1.14 -14.34
N ASP A 69 3.88 -1.44 -15.59
CA ASP A 69 3.04 -1.20 -16.76
C ASP A 69 1.82 -2.12 -16.81
N ALA A 70 1.94 -3.36 -16.35
CA ALA A 70 0.78 -4.25 -16.21
C ALA A 70 -0.21 -3.68 -15.18
N MET A 71 0.28 -3.04 -14.12
CA MET A 71 -0.55 -2.48 -13.06
C MET A 71 -1.44 -1.31 -13.47
N THR A 72 -1.02 -0.50 -14.46
CA THR A 72 -1.90 0.54 -15.02
C THR A 72 -3.01 -0.05 -15.88
N VAL A 73 -2.74 -1.17 -16.55
CA VAL A 73 -3.72 -1.92 -17.37
C VAL A 73 -4.75 -2.66 -16.51
N TYR A 74 -4.36 -3.18 -15.33
CA TYR A 74 -5.31 -3.83 -14.41
C TYR A 74 -6.40 -2.88 -13.87
N CYS A 75 -6.14 -1.58 -13.84
CA CYS A 75 -7.12 -0.57 -13.41
C CYS A 75 -8.18 -0.24 -14.48
N ASP A 76 -8.11 -0.82 -15.69
CA ASP A 76 -9.08 -0.62 -16.78
C ASP A 76 -10.40 -1.40 -16.60
N GLY A 77 -10.80 -1.67 -15.36
CA GLY A 77 -12.13 -2.24 -15.07
C GLY A 77 -12.36 -3.69 -15.53
N LYS A 78 -11.30 -4.46 -15.81
CA LYS A 78 -11.45 -5.91 -16.03
C LYS A 78 -11.66 -6.61 -14.69
N ASP A 79 -12.92 -6.91 -14.42
CA ASP A 79 -13.35 -7.74 -13.29
C ASP A 79 -13.04 -9.21 -13.61
N TYR A 80 -11.88 -9.71 -13.15
CA TYR A 80 -11.44 -11.10 -13.36
C TYR A 80 -12.19 -12.12 -12.48
N TRP A 81 -13.14 -11.66 -11.65
CA TRP A 81 -13.89 -12.49 -10.70
C TRP A 81 -15.37 -12.65 -11.07
N LYS A 82 -15.71 -12.44 -12.35
CA LYS A 82 -17.00 -12.85 -12.93
C LYS A 82 -16.86 -14.05 -13.84
#